data_AF-A0A3M1NR65-F1
#
_entry.id   AF-A0A3M1NR65-F1
#
_cell.length_a   1.000
_cell.length_b   1.000
_cell.length_c   1.000
_cell.angle_alpha   90.00
_cell.angle_beta   90.00
_cell.angle_gamma   90.00
#
_symmetry.space_group_name_H-M   'P 1'
#
loop_
_entity.id
_entity.type
_entity.pdbx_description
1 polymer ?
#
loop_
_entity_poly.entity_id
_entity_poly.type
_entity_poly.pdbx_seq_one_letter_code
_entity_poly.pdbx_strand_id
1 'polypeptide(L)' 'MSSALAVLLARYVRGQIAEAAWHNLMQAFDADEISGPERLALARFVNDLLSERGAQAEIPRLEEIQDLLAETRI' A
#
# COMPACT_ATOMS: atom_id res chain seq x y z
N MET A 1 -12.94 -14.57 2.55
CA MET A 1 -11.67 -13.86 2.80
C MET A 1 -11.70 -12.58 2.01
N SER A 2 -11.65 -11.42 2.65
CA SER A 2 -11.65 -10.14 1.92
C SER A 2 -10.28 -9.94 1.24
N SER A 3 -10.27 -9.52 -0.02
CA SER A 3 -9.03 -9.16 -0.71
C SER A 3 -8.38 -7.97 0.01
N ALA A 4 -7.08 -8.04 0.34
CA ALA A 4 -6.38 -6.95 1.03
C ALA A 4 -6.50 -5.63 0.25
N LEU A 5 -6.50 -5.70 -1.08
CA LEU A 5 -6.77 -4.57 -1.97
C LEU A 5 -8.17 -3.99 -1.78
N ALA A 6 -9.19 -4.83 -1.61
CA ALA A 6 -10.55 -4.37 -1.36
C ALA A 6 -10.68 -3.67 0.01
N VAL A 7 -9.97 -4.17 1.03
CA VAL A 7 -9.90 -3.49 2.33
C VAL A 7 -9.20 -2.14 2.21
N LEU A 8 -8.10 -2.08 1.45
CA LEU A 8 -7.37 -0.84 1.19
C LEU A 8 -8.25 0.22 0.51
N LEU A 9 -8.99 -0.20 -0.53
CA LEU A 9 -9.94 0.65 -1.23
C LEU A 9 -11.03 1.16 -0.30
N ALA A 10 -11.59 0.29 0.56
CA ALA A 10 -12.61 0.69 1.52
C ALA A 10 -12.09 1.74 2.52
N ARG A 11 -10.83 1.65 2.94
CA ARG A 11 -10.18 2.64 3.81
C ARG A 11 -10.00 3.99 3.11
N TYR A 12 -9.58 3.97 1.84
CA TYR A 12 -9.50 5.17 1.02
C TYR A 12 -10.88 5.85 0.87
N VAL A 13 -11.92 5.11 0.50
CA VAL A 13 -13.30 5.64 0.37
C VAL A 13 -13.81 6.23 1.68
N ARG A 14 -13.36 5.72 2.83
CA ARG A 14 -13.70 6.26 4.17
C ARG A 14 -12.85 7.47 4.58
N GLY A 15 -11.95 7.95 3.72
CA GLY A 15 -11.07 9.08 4.01
C GLY A 15 -9.93 8.77 4.98
N GLN A 16 -9.62 7.48 5.20
CA GLN A 16 -8.53 7.06 6.09
C GLN A 16 -7.17 7.07 5.39
N ILE A 17 -7.15 7.29 4.08
CA ILE A 17 -5.96 7.43 3.25
C ILE A 17 -6.12 8.74 2.49
N ALA A 18 -5.14 9.63 2.60
CA ALA A 18 -5.14 10.88 1.86
C ALA A 18 -4.98 10.63 0.35
N GLU A 19 -5.56 11.48 -0.49
CA GLU A 19 -5.53 11.35 -1.96
C GLU A 19 -4.11 11.17 -2.51
N ALA A 20 -3.15 11.98 -2.03
CA ALA A 20 -1.76 11.89 -2.47
C ALA A 20 -1.11 10.55 -2.12
N ALA A 21 -1.39 10.01 -0.92
CA ALA A 21 -0.90 8.70 -0.50
C ALA A 21 -1.55 7.58 -1.32
N TRP A 22 -2.85 7.69 -1.58
CA TRP A 22 -3.58 6.75 -2.44
C TRP A 22 -3.02 6.73 -3.86
N HIS A 23 -2.75 7.90 -4.43
CA HIS A 23 -2.14 8.04 -5.76
C HIS A 23 -0.78 7.34 -5.84
N ASN A 24 0.08 7.52 -4.84
CA ASN A 24 1.38 6.85 -4.77
C ASN A 24 1.25 5.32 -4.69
N LEU A 25 0.30 4.82 -3.89
CA LEU A 25 0.04 3.38 -3.79
C LEU A 25 -0.43 2.79 -5.12
N MET A 26 -1.31 3.50 -5.83
CA MET A 26 -1.77 3.06 -7.14
C MET A 26 -0.64 3.07 -8.18
N GLN A 27 0.21 4.10 -8.18
CA GLN A 27 1.41 4.11 -9.02
C GLN A 27 2.33 2.92 -8.73
N ALA A 28 2.50 2.55 -7.46
CA ALA A 28 3.26 1.35 -7.10
C ALA A 28 2.57 0.07 -7.62
N PHE A 29 1.26 -0.09 -7.45
CA PHE A 29 0.54 -1.27 -7.94
C PHE A 29 0.51 -1.42 -9.46
N ASP A 30 0.60 -0.30 -10.17
CA ASP A 30 0.63 -0.25 -11.64
C ASP A 30 2.04 -0.34 -12.23
N ALA A 31 3.09 -0.31 -11.39
CA ALA A 31 4.46 -0.49 -11.85
C ALA A 31 4.65 -1.91 -12.42
N ASP A 32 5.14 -1.98 -13.66
CA ASP A 32 5.38 -3.25 -14.38
C ASP A 32 6.30 -4.21 -13.61
N GLU A 33 7.17 -3.65 -12.77
CA GLU A 33 8.15 -4.38 -11.99
C GLU A 33 7.55 -5.06 -10.75
N ILE A 34 6.29 -4.79 -10.37
CA ILE A 34 5.67 -5.34 -9.16
C ILE A 34 4.76 -6.54 -9.50
N SER A 35 5.18 -7.71 -9.00
CA SER A 35 4.46 -8.98 -9.15
C SER A 35 3.16 -9.01 -8.36
N GLY A 36 2.23 -9.89 -8.75
CA GLY A 36 0.96 -10.09 -8.03
C GLY A 36 1.13 -10.36 -6.52
N PRO A 37 2.05 -11.24 -6.09
CA PRO A 37 2.35 -11.45 -4.67
C PRO A 37 2.85 -10.20 -3.94
N GLU A 38 3.70 -9.39 -4.57
CA GLU A 38 4.21 -8.14 -3.98
C GLU A 38 3.11 -7.10 -3.81
N ARG A 39 2.20 -6.96 -4.78
CA ARG A 39 1.00 -6.10 -4.62
C ARG A 39 0.17 -6.52 -3.41
N LEU A 40 -0.02 -7.82 -3.24
CA LEU A 40 -0.77 -8.35 -2.11
C LEU A 40 -0.05 -8.11 -0.77
N ALA A 41 1.27 -8.28 -0.74
CA ALA A 41 2.09 -8.02 0.44
C ALA A 41 2.07 -6.54 0.83
N LEU A 42 2.24 -5.64 -0.15
CA LEU A 42 2.16 -4.19 0.06
C LEU A 42 0.77 -3.76 0.55
N ALA A 43 -0.30 -4.29 -0.06
CA ALA A 43 -1.66 -4.01 0.39
C ALA A 43 -1.91 -4.50 1.83
N ARG A 44 -1.33 -5.62 2.25
CA ARG A 44 -1.41 -6.10 3.65
C ARG A 44 -0.64 -5.16 4.58
N PHE A 45 0.61 -4.87 4.26
CA PHE A 45 1.46 -3.97 5.03
C PHE A 45 0.78 -2.63 5.32
N VAL A 46 0.19 -1.99 4.31
CA VAL A 46 -0.49 -0.70 4.48
C VAL A 46 -1.76 -0.84 5.32
N ASN A 47 -2.52 -1.92 5.15
CA ASN A 47 -3.70 -2.19 6.00
C ASN A 47 -3.30 -2.40 7.47
N ASP A 48 -2.20 -3.08 7.73
CA ASP A 48 -1.69 -3.33 9.07
C ASP A 48 -1.20 -2.03 9.71
N LEU A 49 -0.41 -1.24 8.97
CA LEU A 49 0.05 0.08 9.38
C LEU A 49 -1.11 1.03 9.74
N LEU A 50 -2.16 1.06 8.92
CA LEU A 50 -3.37 1.84 9.19
C LEU A 50 -4.23 1.27 10.32
N SER A 51 -4.10 -0.02 10.64
CA SER A 51 -4.79 -0.63 11.78
C SER A 51 -4.10 -0.26 13.09
N GLU A 52 -2.77 -0.17 13.08
CA GLU A 52 -1.96 0.18 14.25
C GLU A 52 -1.98 1.68 14.56
N ARG A 53 -1.86 2.52 13.52
CA ARG A 53 -1.66 3.98 13.68
C ARG A 53 -2.87 4.82 13.27
N GLY A 54 -3.90 4.20 12.70
CA GLY A 54 -5.08 4.91 12.22
C GLY A 54 -4.74 5.95 11.13
N ALA A 55 -5.47 7.07 11.12
CA ALA A 55 -5.27 8.14 10.13
C ALA A 55 -3.94 8.91 10.29
N GLN A 56 -3.19 8.68 11.38
CA GLN A 56 -1.86 9.27 11.58
C GLN A 56 -0.74 8.42 10.96
N ALA A 57 -1.08 7.28 10.33
CA ALA A 57 -0.10 6.47 9.62
C ALA A 57 0.54 7.26 8.47
N GLU A 58 1.87 7.35 8.49
CA GLU A 58 2.63 7.83 7.35
C GLU A 58 2.76 6.69 6.34
N ILE A 59 1.98 6.78 5.26
CA ILE A 59 2.08 5.83 4.16
C ILE A 59 3.39 6.11 3.41
N PRO A 60 4.24 5.08 3.16
CA PRO A 60 5.49 5.26 2.44
C PRO A 60 5.29 5.89 1.06
N ARG A 61 6.26 6.69 0.65
CA ARG A 61 6.34 7.24 -0.71
C ARG A 61 6.67 6.15 -1.71
N LEU A 62 6.43 6.44 -2.99
CA LEU A 62 6.69 5.49 -4.06
C LEU A 62 8.14 4.98 -4.07
N GLU A 63 9.12 5.87 -3.92
CA GLU A 63 10.55 5.53 -3.88
C GLU A 63 10.86 4.57 -2.71
N GLU A 64 10.32 4.86 -1.52
CA GLU A 64 10.50 4.02 -0.33
C GLU A 64 9.86 2.63 -0.52
N ILE A 65 8.71 2.56 -1.20
CA ILE A 65 8.06 1.28 -1.54
C ILE A 65 8.94 0.48 -2.51
N GLN A 66 9.50 1.13 -3.54
CA GLN A 66 10.37 0.48 -4.51
C GLN A 66 11.64 -0.05 -3.85
N ASP A 67 12.27 0.75 -2.97
CA ASP A 67 13.44 0.35 -2.21
C ASP A 67 13.15 -0.86 -1.32
N LEU A 68 12.06 -0.83 -0.56
CA LEU A 68 11.64 -1.94 0.30
C LEU A 68 11.41 -3.23 -0.50
N LEU A 69 10.76 -3.13 -1.66
CA LEU A 69 10.53 -4.29 -2.51
C LEU A 69 11.83 -4.81 -3.12
N ALA A 70 12.75 -3.93 -3.52
CA ALA A 70 14.07 -4.31 -4.00
C ALA A 70 14.87 -5.08 -2.92
N GLU A 71 14.80 -4.66 -1.66
CA GLU A 71 15.45 -5.35 -0.54
C GLU A 71 14.91 -6.76 -0.29
N THR A 72 13.63 -7.01 -0.59
CA THR A 72 13.02 -8.34 -0.38
C THR A 72 13.35 -9.37 -1.48
N ARG A 73 13.98 -8.94 -2.57
CA ARG A 73 14.31 -9.79 -3.73
C ARG A 73 15.73 -10.40 -3.66
N ILE A 74 16.49 -10.10 -2.61
CA ILE A 74 17.89 -10.51 -2.40
C ILE A 74 17.97 -11.93 -1.84
#